data_AF-A0A2V7U9L9-F1
#
_entry.id   AF-A0A2V7U9L9-F1
#
_cell.length_a   1.000
_cell.length_b   1.000
_cell.length_c   1.000
_cell.angle_alpha   90.00
_cell.angle_beta   90.00
_cell.angle_gamma   90.00
#
_symmetry.space_group_name_H-M   'P 1'
#
loop_
_entity.id
_entity.type
_entity.pdbx_description
1 polymer ?
#
loop_
_entity_poly.entity_id
_entity_poly.type
_entity_poly.pdbx_seq_one_letter_code
_entity_poly.pdbx_strand_id
1 'polypeptide(L)'
;MEGALTDRRYLALGRVAEMLSKGSDLDALLVPVLAAALEAVPAAQKGSILFWDEVFQTLHVSHVIGYDDPRASKATFPVTRGYAARCARERRPLVIADARRDDDIRYDGEIEELRAIRSAVLAPLLAGSRLLGVISLDSVVPGAFDENDTAMLMNVRLQRDLARYPVPSKMSD
;
A
#
# COMPACT_ATOMS: atom_id res chain seq x y z
N MET A 1 16.10 -26.12 -2.78
CA MET A 1 16.75 -24.97 -2.12
C MET A 1 15.84 -23.75 -2.22
N GLU A 2 14.54 -23.91 -1.94
CA GLU A 2 13.50 -22.87 -2.07
C GLU A 2 12.89 -22.46 -0.70
N GLY A 3 12.87 -23.38 0.28
CA GLY A 3 12.28 -23.10 1.60
C GLY A 3 12.95 -21.98 2.40
N ALA A 4 14.28 -21.87 2.33
CA ALA A 4 15.02 -20.87 3.11
C ALA A 4 14.83 -19.41 2.62
N LEU A 5 14.43 -19.22 1.35
CA LEU A 5 14.16 -17.91 0.78
C LEU A 5 12.74 -17.45 1.13
N THR A 6 11.78 -18.38 1.11
CA THR A 6 10.41 -18.16 1.57
C THR A 6 10.38 -17.79 3.06
N ASP A 7 11.10 -18.53 3.90
CA ASP A 7 11.16 -18.25 5.35
C ASP A 7 11.71 -16.85 5.65
N ARG A 8 12.73 -16.39 4.93
CA ARG A 8 13.27 -15.02 5.11
C ARG A 8 12.27 -13.93 4.75
N ARG A 9 11.48 -14.13 3.69
CA ARG A 9 10.45 -13.16 3.24
C ARG A 9 9.32 -13.05 4.25
N TYR A 10 8.82 -14.17 4.76
CA TYR A 10 7.79 -14.19 5.79
C TYR A 10 8.28 -13.58 7.12
N LEU A 11 9.53 -13.84 7.50
CA LEU A 11 10.13 -13.25 8.70
C LEU A 11 10.34 -11.73 8.60
N ALA A 12 10.63 -11.19 7.42
CA ALA A 12 10.77 -9.75 7.21
C ALA A 12 9.45 -9.02 7.46
N LEU A 13 8.36 -9.53 6.89
CA LEU A 13 7.01 -8.99 7.06
C LEU A 13 6.48 -9.16 8.49
N GLY A 14 6.81 -10.29 9.14
CA GLY A 14 6.48 -10.53 10.54
C GLY A 14 7.19 -9.58 11.52
N ARG A 15 8.49 -9.30 11.31
CA ARG A 15 9.23 -8.30 12.13
C ARG A 15 8.68 -6.90 11.98
N VAL A 16 8.28 -6.57 10.77
CA VAL A 16 7.63 -5.30 10.46
C VAL A 16 6.32 -5.15 11.25
N ALA A 17 5.47 -6.18 11.27
CA ALA A 17 4.25 -6.21 12.07
C ALA A 17 4.51 -6.00 13.57
N GLU A 18 5.60 -6.57 14.10
CA GLU A 18 6.05 -6.39 15.49
C GLU A 18 6.62 -4.99 15.76
N MET A 19 7.37 -4.40 14.82
CA MET A 19 7.93 -3.05 14.98
C MET A 19 6.84 -1.98 15.00
N LEU A 20 5.76 -2.18 14.24
CA LEU A 20 4.60 -1.29 14.21
C LEU A 20 3.85 -1.24 15.56
N SER A 21 4.07 -2.22 16.45
CA SER A 21 3.50 -2.25 17.81
C SER A 21 4.27 -1.42 18.83
N LYS A 22 5.54 -1.07 18.54
CA LYS A 22 6.42 -0.31 19.44
C LYS A 22 6.42 1.15 18.97
N GLY A 23 5.65 1.99 19.67
CA GLY A 23 5.27 3.35 19.28
C GLY A 23 6.40 4.37 19.10
N SER A 24 7.18 4.21 18.03
CA SER A 24 8.20 5.15 17.54
C SER A 24 7.93 5.47 16.07
N ASP A 25 8.35 6.67 15.66
CA ASP A 25 8.26 7.28 14.32
C ASP A 25 7.76 6.36 13.20
N LEU A 26 6.46 6.40 12.93
CA LEU A 26 5.77 5.53 11.97
C LEU A 26 6.40 5.60 10.58
N ASP A 27 6.90 6.77 10.18
CA ASP A 27 7.58 6.96 8.89
C ASP A 27 8.88 6.14 8.81
N ALA A 28 9.64 6.08 9.92
CA ALA A 28 10.86 5.28 10.02
C ALA A 28 10.60 3.76 9.97
N LEU A 29 9.36 3.34 10.21
CA LEU A 29 8.94 1.94 10.14
C LEU A 29 8.39 1.59 8.76
N LEU A 30 7.57 2.46 8.17
CA LEU A 30 6.83 2.22 6.93
C LEU A 30 7.72 2.14 5.70
N VAL A 31 8.81 2.90 5.65
CA VAL A 31 9.79 2.79 4.55
C VAL A 31 10.41 1.39 4.48
N PRO A 32 10.98 0.84 5.58
CA PRO A 32 11.43 -0.56 5.61
C PRO A 32 10.35 -1.58 5.26
N VAL A 33 9.09 -1.37 5.69
CA VAL A 33 7.98 -2.26 5.33
C VAL A 33 7.81 -2.33 3.82
N LEU A 34 7.70 -1.16 3.19
CA LEU A 34 7.43 -1.06 1.76
C LEU A 34 8.60 -1.62 0.94
N ALA A 35 9.84 -1.35 1.38
CA ALA A 35 11.03 -1.92 0.78
C ALA A 35 11.05 -3.47 0.88
N ALA A 36 10.76 -4.01 2.07
CA ALA A 36 10.70 -5.46 2.26
C ALA A 36 9.59 -6.12 1.44
N ALA A 37 8.43 -5.45 1.28
CA ALA A 37 7.34 -5.92 0.44
C ALA A 37 7.75 -5.97 -1.05
N LEU A 38 8.46 -4.94 -1.53
CA LEU A 38 9.01 -4.91 -2.89
C LEU A 38 10.06 -6.01 -3.11
N GLU A 39 10.94 -6.27 -2.15
CA GLU A 39 11.91 -7.36 -2.23
C GLU A 39 11.25 -8.75 -2.22
N ALA A 40 10.12 -8.88 -1.50
CA ALA A 40 9.37 -10.13 -1.41
C ALA A 40 8.62 -10.46 -2.72
N VAL A 41 8.21 -9.43 -3.48
CA VAL A 41 7.42 -9.55 -4.71
C VAL A 41 8.20 -8.96 -5.90
N PRO A 42 9.08 -9.74 -6.57
CA PRO A 42 9.96 -9.22 -7.62
C PRO A 42 9.25 -8.65 -8.86
N ALA A 43 7.98 -9.01 -9.07
CA ALA A 43 7.15 -8.49 -10.14
C ALA A 43 6.71 -7.03 -9.90
N ALA A 44 6.79 -6.56 -8.65
CA ALA A 44 6.50 -5.19 -8.28
C ALA A 44 7.67 -4.27 -8.65
N GLN A 45 7.36 -3.19 -9.35
CA GLN A 45 8.34 -2.18 -9.74
C GLN A 45 8.23 -0.93 -8.88
N LYS A 46 7.03 -0.68 -8.34
CA LYS A 46 6.72 0.46 -7.52
C LYS A 46 5.90 0.03 -6.32
N GLY A 47 6.02 0.77 -5.23
CA GLY A 47 5.27 0.54 -4.01
C GLY A 47 4.75 1.85 -3.46
N SER A 48 3.57 1.81 -2.85
CA SER A 48 3.01 2.95 -2.12
C SER A 48 2.27 2.53 -0.86
N ILE A 49 2.28 3.42 0.14
CA ILE A 49 1.42 3.32 1.32
C ILE A 49 0.51 4.55 1.32
N LEU A 50 -0.79 4.29 1.43
CA LEU A 50 -1.84 5.29 1.46
C LEU A 50 -2.54 5.25 2.81
N PHE A 51 -2.71 6.39 3.48
CA PHE A 51 -3.47 6.49 4.71
C PHE A 51 -4.91 6.92 4.47
N TRP A 52 -5.81 6.34 5.26
CA TRP A 52 -7.22 6.66 5.24
C TRP A 52 -7.53 7.90 6.08
N ASP A 53 -8.05 8.93 5.43
CA ASP A 53 -8.67 10.08 6.09
C ASP A 53 -10.19 9.87 6.12
N GLU A 54 -10.68 9.54 7.31
CA GLU A 54 -12.11 9.30 7.56
C GLU A 54 -12.95 10.57 7.48
N VAL A 55 -12.38 11.74 7.74
CA VAL A 55 -13.11 13.02 7.72
C VAL A 55 -13.37 13.45 6.28
N PHE A 56 -12.33 13.40 5.44
CA PHE A 56 -12.43 13.82 4.03
C PHE A 56 -12.79 12.69 3.08
N GLN A 57 -12.88 11.45 3.58
CA GLN A 57 -13.16 10.25 2.79
C GLN A 57 -12.17 10.04 1.65
N THR A 58 -10.88 10.25 1.95
CA THR A 58 -9.78 10.24 0.99
C THR A 58 -8.63 9.35 1.44
N LEU A 59 -7.93 8.76 0.47
CA LEU A 59 -6.66 8.08 0.66
C LEU A 59 -5.53 9.01 0.27
N HIS A 60 -4.62 9.27 1.21
CA HIS A 60 -3.45 10.13 1.01
C HIS A 60 -2.22 9.28 0.85
N VAL A 61 -1.49 9.43 -0.25
CA VAL A 61 -0.18 8.80 -0.38
C VAL A 61 0.74 9.39 0.68
N SER A 62 1.41 8.51 1.42
CA SER A 62 2.32 8.88 2.51
C SER A 62 3.75 8.47 2.17
N HIS A 63 3.94 7.27 1.63
CA HIS A 63 5.25 6.77 1.23
C HIS A 63 5.18 6.14 -0.15
N VAL A 64 6.25 6.31 -0.92
CA VAL A 64 6.40 5.73 -2.26
C VAL A 64 7.83 5.23 -2.46
N ILE A 65 7.97 4.16 -3.23
CA ILE A 65 9.26 3.65 -3.74
C ILE A 65 9.06 3.33 -5.22
N GLY A 66 10.03 3.66 -6.08
CA GLY A 66 9.96 3.41 -7.52
C GLY A 66 9.13 4.43 -8.32
N TYR A 67 8.86 5.59 -7.73
CA TYR A 67 8.22 6.74 -8.39
C TYR A 67 9.21 7.91 -8.46
N ASP A 68 9.36 8.50 -9.64
CA ASP A 68 10.28 9.63 -9.90
C ASP A 68 9.55 10.99 -9.84
N ASP A 69 8.26 11.00 -10.17
CA ASP A 69 7.42 12.19 -10.13
C ASP A 69 7.07 12.54 -8.67
N PRO A 70 7.51 13.68 -8.14
CA PRO A 70 7.26 14.07 -6.75
C PRO A 70 5.77 14.31 -6.45
N ARG A 71 4.92 14.41 -7.47
CA ARG A 71 3.46 14.49 -7.29
C ARG A 71 2.87 13.15 -6.86
N ALA A 72 3.52 12.01 -7.16
CA ALA A 72 3.05 10.70 -6.75
C ALA A 72 2.99 10.57 -5.22
N SER A 73 4.00 11.05 -4.50
CA SER A 73 4.05 11.02 -3.03
C SER A 73 3.06 11.97 -2.34
N LYS A 74 2.44 12.89 -3.10
CA LYS A 74 1.43 13.85 -2.61
C LYS A 74 0.03 13.54 -3.17
N ALA A 75 -0.11 12.48 -3.95
CA ALA A 75 -1.37 12.16 -4.59
C ALA A 75 -2.44 11.81 -3.53
N THR A 76 -3.66 12.23 -3.81
CA THR A 76 -4.82 11.93 -2.97
C THR A 76 -5.90 11.33 -3.87
N PHE A 77 -6.55 10.27 -3.38
CA PHE A 77 -7.59 9.56 -4.11
C PHE A 77 -8.90 9.54 -3.31
N PRO A 78 -10.04 9.87 -3.91
CA PRO A 78 -11.32 9.73 -3.22
C PRO A 78 -11.63 8.25 -2.98
N VAL A 79 -12.29 7.92 -1.87
CA VAL A 79 -12.67 6.51 -1.56
C VAL A 79 -13.65 5.92 -2.57
N THR A 80 -14.22 6.72 -3.47
CA THR A 80 -15.18 6.27 -4.47
C THR A 80 -14.51 5.66 -5.70
N ARG A 81 -13.26 6.02 -6.02
CA ARG A 81 -12.59 5.64 -7.28
C ARG A 81 -11.15 5.20 -7.06
N GLY A 82 -10.67 4.28 -7.88
CA GLY A 82 -9.31 3.75 -7.79
C GLY A 82 -9.24 2.39 -7.10
N TYR A 83 -8.22 1.60 -7.46
CA TYR A 83 -8.07 0.25 -6.92
C TYR A 83 -7.66 0.24 -5.45
N ALA A 84 -6.87 1.23 -4.98
CA ALA A 84 -6.59 1.43 -3.56
C ALA A 84 -7.88 1.73 -2.77
N ALA A 85 -8.77 2.56 -3.34
CA ALA A 85 -10.06 2.84 -2.75
C ALA A 85 -10.97 1.60 -2.70
N ARG A 86 -10.95 0.78 -3.76
CA ARG A 86 -11.65 -0.52 -3.77
C ARG A 86 -11.14 -1.43 -2.65
N CYS A 87 -9.82 -1.56 -2.49
CA CYS A 87 -9.21 -2.32 -1.40
C CYS A 87 -9.64 -1.80 0.00
N ALA A 88 -9.66 -0.49 0.17
CA ALA A 88 -10.11 0.16 1.40
C ALA A 88 -11.57 -0.14 1.74
N ARG A 89 -12.48 -0.05 0.75
CA ARG A 89 -13.92 -0.34 0.93
C ARG A 89 -14.16 -1.80 1.24
N GLU A 90 -13.52 -2.71 0.52
CA GLU A 90 -13.72 -4.15 0.67
C GLU A 90 -13.00 -4.74 1.88
N ARG A 91 -12.03 -3.99 2.45
CA ARG A 91 -11.21 -4.39 3.61
C ARG A 91 -10.62 -5.78 3.46
N ARG A 92 -10.28 -6.13 2.22
CA ARG A 92 -9.61 -7.38 1.87
C ARG A 92 -8.53 -7.10 0.83
N PRO A 93 -7.49 -7.94 0.75
CA PRO A 93 -6.49 -7.86 -0.29
C PRO A 93 -7.08 -8.07 -1.68
N LEU A 94 -6.47 -7.42 -2.66
CA LEU A 94 -6.90 -7.46 -4.05
C LEU A 94 -5.72 -7.67 -4.99
N VAL A 95 -5.96 -8.43 -6.06
CA VAL A 95 -5.11 -8.48 -7.25
C VAL A 95 -5.85 -7.77 -8.37
N ILE A 96 -5.18 -6.81 -9.00
CA ILE A 96 -5.66 -6.08 -10.17
C ILE A 96 -4.85 -6.54 -11.37
N ALA A 97 -5.47 -7.29 -12.27
CA ALA A 97 -4.80 -7.82 -13.46
C ALA A 97 -4.50 -6.73 -14.49
N ASP A 98 -5.44 -5.82 -14.76
CA ASP A 98 -5.20 -4.64 -15.61
C ASP A 98 -6.03 -3.42 -15.17
N ALA A 99 -5.40 -2.47 -14.48
CA ALA A 99 -5.99 -1.22 -14.01
C ALA A 99 -6.50 -0.33 -15.15
N ARG A 100 -6.02 -0.51 -16.38
CA ARG A 100 -6.47 0.26 -17.55
C ARG A 100 -7.76 -0.28 -18.17
N ARG A 101 -8.21 -1.47 -17.78
CA ARG A 101 -9.42 -2.12 -18.34
C ARG A 101 -10.69 -1.85 -17.55
N ASP A 102 -10.59 -1.22 -16.39
CA ASP A 102 -11.68 -1.00 -15.46
C ASP A 102 -11.76 0.50 -15.14
N ASP A 103 -12.77 1.17 -15.69
CA ASP A 103 -12.93 2.62 -15.59
C ASP A 103 -13.17 3.12 -14.15
N ASP A 104 -13.67 2.25 -13.26
CA ASP A 104 -13.90 2.59 -11.86
C ASP A 104 -12.60 2.64 -11.04
N ILE A 105 -11.53 2.02 -11.54
CA ILE A 105 -10.21 2.01 -10.86
C ILE A 105 -9.12 2.71 -11.65
N ARG A 106 -9.31 2.93 -12.94
CA ARG A 106 -8.34 3.56 -13.83
C ARG A 106 -8.00 4.97 -13.36
N TYR A 107 -6.70 5.25 -13.23
CA TYR A 107 -6.23 6.60 -12.97
C TYR A 107 -6.17 7.43 -14.25
N ASP A 108 -6.87 8.57 -14.25
CA ASP A 108 -6.97 9.50 -15.37
C ASP A 108 -6.38 10.88 -15.08
N GLY A 109 -5.76 11.06 -13.93
CA GLY A 109 -5.11 12.32 -13.56
C GLY A 109 -3.80 12.53 -14.32
N GLU A 110 -3.10 13.62 -14.00
CA GLU A 110 -1.98 14.15 -14.77
C GLU A 110 -0.63 13.44 -14.58
N ILE A 111 -0.52 12.58 -13.56
CA ILE A 111 0.73 11.90 -13.20
C ILE A 111 0.93 10.69 -14.13
N GLU A 112 1.86 10.82 -15.08
CA GLU A 112 2.11 9.81 -16.11
C GLU A 112 2.49 8.45 -15.50
N GLU A 113 3.30 8.46 -14.45
CA GLU A 113 3.72 7.22 -13.80
C GLU A 113 2.58 6.42 -13.18
N LEU A 114 1.54 7.10 -12.68
CA LEU A 114 0.33 6.45 -12.18
C LEU A 114 -0.56 5.96 -13.33
N ARG A 115 -0.58 6.67 -14.45
CA ARG A 115 -1.29 6.21 -15.67
C ARG A 115 -0.63 4.99 -16.29
N ALA A 116 0.68 4.86 -16.16
CA ALA A 116 1.46 3.75 -16.69
C ALA A 116 1.23 2.44 -15.92
N ILE A 117 0.68 2.49 -14.69
CA ILE A 117 0.39 1.30 -13.90
C ILE A 117 -0.61 0.42 -14.64
N ARG A 118 -0.25 -0.85 -14.82
CA ARG A 118 -1.06 -1.86 -15.48
C ARG A 118 -1.59 -2.85 -14.47
N SER A 119 -0.81 -3.37 -13.55
CA SER A 119 -1.33 -4.28 -12.52
C SER A 119 -0.92 -3.82 -11.13
N ALA A 120 -1.67 -4.28 -10.12
CA ALA A 120 -1.39 -3.97 -8.73
C ALA A 120 -1.79 -5.13 -7.82
N VAL A 121 -1.07 -5.29 -6.72
CA VAL A 121 -1.45 -6.16 -5.60
C VAL A 121 -1.50 -5.32 -4.33
N LEU A 122 -2.60 -5.44 -3.59
CA LEU A 122 -2.92 -4.54 -2.50
C LEU A 122 -3.36 -5.30 -1.26
N ALA A 123 -3.08 -4.73 -0.09
CA ALA A 123 -3.65 -5.18 1.16
C ALA A 123 -4.08 -4.00 2.04
N PRO A 124 -5.19 -4.12 2.78
CA PRO A 124 -5.61 -3.11 3.73
C PRO A 124 -4.71 -3.15 4.98
N LEU A 125 -4.33 -1.98 5.47
CA LEU A 125 -3.65 -1.81 6.75
C LEU A 125 -4.72 -1.66 7.83
N LEU A 126 -4.93 -2.71 8.61
CA LEU A 126 -5.97 -2.78 9.64
C LEU A 126 -5.37 -2.81 11.05
N ALA A 127 -5.94 -2.00 11.94
CA ALA A 127 -5.75 -2.13 13.39
C ALA A 127 -7.06 -2.63 14.00
N GLY A 128 -7.13 -3.94 14.27
CA GLY A 128 -8.39 -4.61 14.58
C GLY A 128 -9.36 -4.52 13.39
N SER A 129 -10.54 -3.94 13.62
CA SER A 129 -11.55 -3.70 12.56
C SER A 129 -11.43 -2.32 11.89
N ARG A 130 -10.54 -1.45 12.39
CA ARG A 130 -10.36 -0.09 11.88
C ARG A 130 -9.41 -0.08 10.69
N LEU A 131 -9.84 0.54 9.60
CA LEU A 131 -8.99 0.82 8.45
C LEU A 131 -8.06 1.98 8.79
N LEU A 132 -6.75 1.75 8.67
CA LEU A 132 -5.73 2.78 8.77
C LEU A 132 -5.28 3.25 7.39
N GLY A 133 -5.27 2.34 6.40
CA GLY A 133 -4.78 2.66 5.07
C GLY A 133 -4.70 1.45 4.16
N VAL A 134 -3.92 1.56 3.10
CA VAL A 134 -3.68 0.52 2.09
C VAL A 134 -2.20 0.52 1.73
N ILE A 135 -1.61 -0.66 1.65
CA ILE A 135 -0.32 -0.87 0.98
C ILE A 135 -0.59 -1.38 -0.43
N SER A 136 0.08 -0.80 -1.42
CA SER A 136 -0.02 -1.17 -2.83
C SER A 136 1.37 -1.46 -3.38
N LEU A 137 1.48 -2.54 -4.14
CA LEU A 137 2.62 -2.82 -5.01
C LEU A 137 2.11 -2.78 -6.45
N ASP A 138 2.79 -2.03 -7.29
CA ASP A 138 2.33 -1.69 -8.64
C ASP A 138 3.36 -2.15 -9.69
N SER A 139 2.85 -2.50 -10.87
CA SER A 139 3.66 -2.89 -12.03
C SER A 139 3.11 -2.25 -13.30
N VAL A 140 4.00 -1.84 -14.21
CA VAL A 140 3.61 -1.38 -15.56
C VAL A 140 3.36 -2.53 -16.52
N VAL A 141 3.47 -3.78 -16.04
CA VAL A 141 3.13 -4.99 -16.79
C VAL A 141 1.76 -5.49 -16.35
N PRO A 142 0.81 -5.77 -17.26
CA PRO A 142 -0.47 -6.36 -16.90
C PRO A 142 -0.29 -7.80 -16.42
N GLY A 143 -1.11 -8.23 -15.45
CA GLY A 143 -1.10 -9.60 -14.92
C GLY A 143 0.20 -9.99 -14.22
N ALA A 144 0.93 -9.03 -13.64
CA ALA A 144 2.23 -9.29 -13.02
C ALA A 144 2.12 -10.00 -11.66
N PHE A 145 0.94 -10.03 -11.06
CA PHE A 145 0.70 -10.53 -9.70
C PHE A 145 -0.29 -11.68 -9.68
N ASP A 146 -0.12 -12.57 -8.71
CA ASP A 146 -1.03 -13.67 -8.43
C ASP A 146 -1.58 -13.63 -6.99
N GLU A 147 -2.39 -14.63 -6.63
CA GLU A 147 -2.98 -14.72 -5.31
C GLU A 147 -1.94 -15.00 -4.21
N ASN A 148 -0.82 -15.65 -4.54
CA ASN A 148 0.24 -15.91 -3.58
C ASN A 148 0.97 -14.62 -3.19
N ASP A 149 1.06 -13.64 -4.08
CA ASP A 149 1.57 -12.30 -3.78
C ASP A 149 0.68 -11.56 -2.75
N THR A 150 -0.65 -11.77 -2.78
CA THR A 150 -1.53 -11.19 -1.74
C THR A 150 -1.28 -11.79 -0.37
N ALA A 151 -0.99 -13.10 -0.29
CA ALA A 151 -0.70 -13.77 0.97
C ALA A 151 0.58 -13.25 1.62
N MET A 152 1.56 -12.82 0.82
CA MET A 152 2.75 -12.15 1.34
C MET A 152 2.36 -10.81 1.98
N LEU A 153 1.57 -9.97 1.31
CA LEU A 153 1.12 -8.69 1.86
C LEU A 153 0.21 -8.82 3.10
N MET A 154 -0.55 -9.91 3.23
CA MET A 154 -1.43 -10.18 4.37
C MET A 154 -0.71 -10.34 5.73
N ASN A 155 0.60 -10.59 5.72
CA ASN A 155 1.36 -10.71 6.97
C ASN A 155 1.68 -9.37 7.63
N VAL A 156 1.37 -8.24 6.99
CA VAL A 156 1.46 -6.91 7.60
C VAL A 156 0.20 -6.67 8.43
N ARG A 157 0.15 -7.26 9.63
CA ARG A 157 -0.85 -6.92 10.65
C ARG A 157 -0.27 -5.89 11.61
N LEU A 158 -0.91 -4.72 11.67
CA LEU A 158 -0.60 -3.71 12.67
C LEU A 158 -1.15 -4.18 14.03
N GLN A 159 -0.31 -4.80 14.86
CA GLN A 159 -0.64 -4.92 16.27
C GLN A 159 -0.44 -3.54 16.91
N ARG A 160 -1.49 -2.73 17.02
CA ARG A 160 -1.43 -1.50 17.84
C ARG A 160 -2.57 -1.47 18.83
N ASP A 161 -2.19 -1.21 20.07
CA ASP A 161 -3.09 -0.78 21.13
C ASP A 161 -3.58 0.65 20.82
N LEU A 162 -4.86 0.89 21.07
CA LEU A 162 -5.62 2.04 20.60
C LEU A 162 -5.26 3.32 21.36
N ALA A 163 -4.34 4.15 20.84
CA ALA A 163 -4.34 5.59 21.09
C ALA A 163 -3.40 6.33 20.14
N ARG A 164 -3.91 7.45 19.59
CA ARG A 164 -3.17 8.58 19.02
C ARG A 164 -2.33 8.32 17.76
N TYR A 165 -2.91 8.70 16.62
CA TYR A 165 -2.21 9.54 15.64
C TYR A 165 -3.09 10.75 15.33
N PRO A 166 -2.58 11.99 15.49
CA PRO A 166 -3.23 13.16 14.92
C PRO A 166 -3.01 13.14 13.40
N VAL A 167 -4.07 13.47 12.66
CA VAL A 167 -4.02 13.77 11.23
C VAL A 167 -3.03 14.94 11.05
N PRO A 168 -2.08 14.90 10.11
CA PRO A 168 -1.22 16.05 9.85
C PRO A 168 -2.10 17.24 9.40
N SER A 169 -2.21 18.23 10.28
CA SER A 169 -2.85 19.51 9.98
C SER A 169 -2.11 20.21 8.85
N LYS A 170 -2.90 20.75 7.91
CA LYS A 170 -2.49 21.54 6.76
C LYS A 170 -1.28 22.43 7.05
N MET A 171 -0.30 22.35 6.16
CA MET A 171 0.73 23.38 6.02
C MET A 171 0.07 24.58 5.32
N SER A 172 -0.31 25.58 6.12
CA SER A 172 -0.63 26.91 5.64
C SER A 172 0.67 27.68 5.44
N ASP A 173 0.94 28.10 4.21
CA ASP A 173 1.16 29.51 3.83
C ASP A 173 1.19 29.64 2.30
#